data_AF-A0A0Q8ZRY9-F1
#
_entry.id   AF-A0A0Q8ZRY9-F1
#
_cell.length_a   1.000
_cell.length_b   1.000
_cell.length_c   1.000
_cell.angle_alpha   90.00
_cell.angle_beta   90.00
_cell.angle_gamma   90.00
#
_symmetry.space_group_name_H-M   'P 1'
#
loop_
_entity.id
_entity.type
_entity.pdbx_description
1 polymer ?
#
loop_
_entity_poly.entity_id
_entity_poly.type
_entity_poly.pdbx_seq_one_letter_code
_entity_poly.pdbx_strand_id
1 'polypeptide(L)'
;MKNIFALLLLLGIFSANAQQKPVFQKLRYDDDFTYLKADSAKNLYEKIKYIPLAKNEKFYASIGGEIREQYFYTVNDKWGDETNGGDGYLLSRYLLNADVHFGRFRTFVELQSSLASSKIDPSPVDKNELDFHQAFLDIDFIQNKDQQLTFRVGRQEIAYGSQRLVSVRERPNNRISFDGMKLFFKNKNWQTDAFYTHPIANVPGIFNDDFNENAKLWGSYTVIHKVPFLQNIDLYYLGLWKKRAVFDNAVGEETRHSAGTRIWKTKGSWKYDFEALYQFGKINSQNISAWTLSSNTSYTFETVKFNPEIGLKTEFISGDKNNNDNKLQTFNPLYPKGAYFGLVGLIGPSNLIDIHPSLALDLTEKLGFGIDYDIFWRSSIHDGLYAPNMQLLYSGDNIIERFIGTQLIANFDYNVNSFLTLSAEGAWFNAGAFLKEAGSGKDYFYSALTAQFKF
;
A
#
# COMPACT_ATOMS: atom_id res chain seq x y z
N MET A 1 21.51 -17.59 -7.94
CA MET A 1 20.16 -17.42 -8.52
C MET A 1 19.37 -18.73 -8.56
N LYS A 2 19.79 -19.79 -9.28
CA LYS A 2 19.04 -21.09 -9.32
C LYS A 2 18.77 -21.74 -7.95
N ASN A 3 19.69 -21.61 -6.99
CA ASN A 3 19.59 -22.32 -5.70
C ASN A 3 18.58 -21.70 -4.70
N ILE A 4 18.32 -20.38 -4.78
CA ILE A 4 17.39 -19.70 -3.86
C ILE A 4 15.94 -19.98 -4.27
N PHE A 5 15.64 -19.90 -5.57
CA PHE A 5 14.31 -20.23 -6.11
C PHE A 5 13.94 -21.70 -5.87
N ALA A 6 14.92 -22.62 -5.93
CA ALA A 6 14.70 -24.03 -5.63
C ALA A 6 14.43 -24.30 -4.14
N LEU A 7 15.00 -23.51 -3.23
CA LEU A 7 14.78 -23.67 -1.78
C LEU A 7 13.35 -23.30 -1.37
N LEU A 8 12.77 -22.26 -1.98
CA LEU A 8 11.38 -21.86 -1.75
C LEU A 8 10.37 -22.90 -2.26
N LEU A 9 10.70 -23.59 -3.35
CA LEU A 9 9.91 -24.74 -3.85
C LEU A 9 9.94 -25.94 -2.88
N LEU A 10 11.05 -26.16 -2.17
CA LEU A 10 11.20 -27.23 -1.17
C LEU A 10 10.45 -26.95 0.14
N LEU A 11 10.29 -25.68 0.54
CA LEU A 11 9.50 -25.28 1.72
C LEU A 11 7.98 -25.43 1.51
N GLY A 12 7.53 -25.67 0.27
CA GLY A 12 6.11 -25.84 -0.08
C GLY A 12 5.52 -27.23 0.22
N ILE A 13 6.31 -28.19 0.72
CA ILE A 13 5.87 -29.56 1.01
C ILE A 13 5.39 -29.65 2.47
N PHE A 14 4.33 -28.93 2.80
CA PHE A 14 3.56 -29.20 4.01
C PHE A 14 2.10 -29.49 3.61
N SER A 15 1.78 -30.77 3.51
CA SER A 15 0.39 -31.23 3.38
C SER A 15 -0.28 -31.14 4.74
N ALA A 16 -1.20 -30.19 4.92
CA ALA A 16 -2.06 -30.13 6.11
C ALA A 16 -3.46 -30.67 5.76
N ASN A 17 -3.88 -31.68 6.55
CA ASN A 17 -5.24 -32.23 6.58
C ASN A 17 -6.23 -31.22 7.18
N ALA A 18 -7.50 -31.29 6.74
CA ALA A 18 -8.79 -30.90 7.36
C ALA A 18 -8.89 -29.84 8.49
N GLN A 19 -7.92 -28.93 8.63
CA GLN A 19 -7.88 -27.89 9.66
C GLN A 19 -8.01 -26.50 9.02
N GLN A 20 -8.44 -25.51 9.80
CA GLN A 20 -8.63 -24.13 9.33
C GLN A 20 -7.34 -23.61 8.70
N LYS A 21 -7.38 -23.30 7.39
CA LYS A 21 -6.24 -22.78 6.63
C LYS A 21 -5.77 -21.46 7.26
N PRO A 22 -4.44 -21.22 7.37
CA PRO A 22 -3.95 -19.96 7.89
C PRO A 22 -4.39 -18.80 6.98
N VAL A 23 -4.81 -17.70 7.62
CA VAL A 23 -5.20 -16.47 6.94
C VAL A 23 -4.23 -15.38 7.36
N PHE A 24 -3.52 -14.85 6.38
CA PHE A 24 -2.45 -13.87 6.54
C PHE A 24 -2.98 -12.47 6.26
N GLN A 25 -3.30 -11.71 7.31
CA GLN A 25 -3.81 -10.33 7.26
C GLN A 25 -2.79 -9.35 6.74
N LYS A 26 -3.23 -8.29 6.06
CA LYS A 26 -2.30 -7.32 5.47
C LYS A 26 -1.30 -6.76 6.49
N LEU A 27 -1.78 -6.43 7.68
CA LEU A 27 -0.97 -6.06 8.82
C LEU A 27 -0.70 -7.33 9.62
N ARG A 28 0.57 -7.75 9.73
CA ARG A 28 0.96 -9.03 10.35
C ARG A 28 0.53 -9.12 11.82
N TYR A 29 0.50 -8.00 12.53
CA TYR A 29 -0.01 -7.93 13.89
C TYR A 29 -1.54 -8.10 13.99
N ASP A 30 -2.28 -8.24 12.90
CA ASP A 30 -3.70 -8.58 12.93
C ASP A 30 -3.96 -10.07 12.64
N ASP A 31 -2.91 -10.86 12.37
CA ASP A 31 -3.02 -12.30 12.19
C ASP A 31 -3.61 -12.95 13.46
N ASP A 32 -4.73 -13.68 13.31
CA ASP A 32 -5.44 -14.32 14.42
C ASP A 32 -5.27 -15.84 14.37
N PHE A 33 -4.44 -16.35 15.28
CA PHE A 33 -4.19 -17.78 15.48
C PHE A 33 -4.81 -18.33 16.77
N THR A 34 -5.74 -17.59 17.38
CA THR A 34 -6.35 -18.01 18.66
C THR A 34 -7.18 -19.29 18.56
N TYR A 35 -7.59 -19.69 17.35
CA TYR A 35 -8.22 -20.99 17.11
C TYR A 35 -7.31 -22.18 17.45
N LEU A 36 -5.98 -21.99 17.46
CA LEU A 36 -5.01 -23.01 17.85
C LEU A 36 -4.98 -23.25 19.36
N LYS A 37 -5.63 -22.41 20.18
CA LYS A 37 -5.67 -22.56 21.65
C LYS A 37 -6.14 -23.94 22.08
N ALA A 38 -7.24 -24.41 21.51
CA ALA A 38 -7.88 -25.68 21.88
C ALA A 38 -7.27 -26.91 21.20
N ASP A 39 -6.31 -26.72 20.28
CA ASP A 39 -5.75 -27.82 19.51
C ASP A 39 -4.61 -28.53 20.26
N SER A 40 -4.77 -29.83 20.50
CA SER A 40 -3.76 -30.67 21.15
C SER A 40 -2.81 -31.35 20.17
N ALA A 41 -3.12 -31.35 18.87
CA ALA A 41 -2.39 -32.07 17.83
C ALA A 41 -1.64 -31.13 16.86
N LYS A 42 -1.11 -30.02 17.38
CA LYS A 42 -0.41 -29.00 16.58
C LYS A 42 0.79 -29.55 15.81
N ASN A 43 0.87 -29.21 14.53
CA ASN A 43 2.05 -29.42 13.70
C ASN A 43 3.17 -28.42 14.05
N LEU A 44 4.34 -28.51 13.39
CA LEU A 44 5.50 -27.66 13.70
C LEU A 44 5.22 -26.16 13.46
N TYR A 45 4.50 -25.82 12.40
CA TYR A 45 4.09 -24.44 12.09
C TYR A 45 3.11 -23.90 13.16
N GLU A 46 2.10 -24.69 13.53
CA GLU A 46 1.11 -24.29 14.52
C GLU A 46 1.72 -24.08 15.91
N LYS A 47 2.79 -24.84 16.25
CA LYS A 47 3.55 -24.66 17.49
C LYS A 47 4.26 -23.32 17.56
N ILE A 48 4.75 -22.78 16.45
CA ILE A 48 5.39 -21.45 16.44
C ILE A 48 4.36 -20.32 16.35
N LYS A 49 3.17 -20.58 15.77
CA LYS A 49 2.04 -19.63 15.76
C LYS A 49 1.33 -19.49 17.09
N TYR A 50 1.45 -20.48 17.96
CA TYR A 50 0.88 -20.41 19.29
C TYR A 50 1.78 -21.11 20.31
N ILE A 51 2.64 -20.32 20.95
CA ILE A 51 3.57 -20.74 22.00
C ILE A 51 2.97 -20.34 23.35
N PRO A 52 2.42 -21.26 24.15
CA PRO A 52 1.91 -20.93 25.48
C PRO A 52 3.06 -20.52 26.41
N LEU A 53 2.96 -19.36 27.06
CA LEU A 53 3.97 -18.84 27.99
C LEU A 53 3.63 -19.12 29.45
N ALA A 54 2.37 -19.44 29.74
CA ALA A 54 1.91 -19.90 31.05
C ALA A 54 0.78 -20.92 30.88
N LYS A 55 0.36 -21.54 32.00
CA LYS A 55 -0.85 -22.39 32.01
C LYS A 55 -2.14 -21.62 31.70
N ASN A 56 -2.11 -20.29 31.83
CA ASN A 56 -3.23 -19.41 31.50
C ASN A 56 -3.17 -19.04 30.02
N GLU A 57 -4.29 -19.23 29.31
CA GLU A 57 -4.47 -18.94 27.88
C GLU A 57 -4.33 -17.46 27.50
N LYS A 58 -4.20 -16.56 28.48
CA LYS A 58 -3.93 -15.12 28.28
C LYS A 58 -2.44 -14.80 28.00
N PHE A 59 -1.56 -15.80 28.12
CA PHE A 59 -0.12 -15.64 28.04
C PHE A 59 0.42 -16.52 26.91
N TYR A 60 0.69 -15.93 25.76
CA TYR A 60 1.16 -16.66 24.58
C TYR A 60 2.04 -15.79 23.70
N ALA A 61 2.88 -16.44 22.90
CA ALA A 61 3.64 -15.81 21.83
C ALA A 61 3.25 -16.43 20.47
N SER A 62 3.48 -15.68 19.40
CA SER A 62 3.41 -16.13 18.02
C SER A 62 4.66 -15.63 17.30
N ILE A 63 5.22 -16.46 16.44
CA ILE A 63 6.32 -16.10 15.54
C ILE A 63 5.79 -16.21 14.11
N GLY A 64 6.12 -15.24 13.27
CA GLY A 64 5.73 -15.24 11.87
C GLY A 64 6.72 -14.51 11.01
N GLY A 65 6.43 -14.51 9.72
CA GLY A 65 7.29 -13.82 8.78
C GLY A 65 6.83 -13.87 7.35
N GLU A 66 7.60 -13.19 6.52
CA GLU A 66 7.44 -13.15 5.08
C GLU A 66 8.80 -13.25 4.41
N ILE A 67 8.86 -13.98 3.32
CA ILE A 67 9.94 -13.94 2.34
C ILE A 67 9.32 -13.56 1.01
N ARG A 68 9.80 -12.49 0.39
CA ARG A 68 9.36 -12.08 -0.94
C ARG A 68 10.55 -11.85 -1.85
N GLU A 69 10.59 -12.58 -2.94
CA GLU A 69 11.59 -12.43 -4.00
C GLU A 69 10.89 -11.91 -5.25
N GLN A 70 11.41 -10.82 -5.82
CA GLN A 70 10.84 -10.18 -7.00
C GLN A 70 11.93 -9.87 -8.02
N TYR A 71 11.89 -10.55 -9.15
CA TYR A 71 12.71 -10.21 -10.29
C TYR A 71 11.96 -9.25 -11.20
N PHE A 72 12.57 -8.11 -11.49
CA PHE A 72 12.03 -7.10 -12.39
C PHE A 72 12.87 -7.04 -13.66
N TYR A 73 12.21 -6.75 -14.77
CA TYR A 73 12.85 -6.36 -16.01
C TYR A 73 12.10 -5.19 -16.62
N THR A 74 12.81 -4.08 -16.86
CA THR A 74 12.25 -2.84 -17.38
C THR A 74 12.99 -2.40 -18.63
N VAL A 75 12.33 -1.61 -19.47
CA VAL A 75 12.92 -0.99 -20.66
C VAL A 75 12.46 0.46 -20.72
N ASN A 76 13.41 1.36 -20.96
CA ASN A 76 13.21 2.82 -21.01
C ASN A 76 12.73 3.40 -19.68
N ASP A 77 13.43 3.13 -18.57
CA ASP A 77 13.10 3.70 -17.26
C ASP A 77 12.96 5.23 -17.34
N LYS A 78 11.96 5.77 -16.62
CA LYS A 78 11.50 7.16 -16.74
C LYS A 78 11.25 7.58 -18.19
N TRP A 79 10.53 6.74 -18.94
CA TRP A 79 10.19 6.95 -20.35
C TRP A 79 11.40 7.22 -21.25
N GLY A 80 12.59 6.75 -20.86
CA GLY A 80 13.84 6.90 -21.62
C GLY A 80 14.80 7.97 -21.10
N ASP A 81 14.44 8.72 -20.06
CA ASP A 81 15.29 9.80 -19.52
C ASP A 81 16.46 9.29 -18.68
N GLU A 82 16.35 8.07 -18.13
CA GLU A 82 17.39 7.47 -17.28
C GLU A 82 18.16 6.37 -18.00
N THR A 83 17.45 5.33 -18.47
CA THR A 83 18.05 4.25 -19.24
C THR A 83 17.39 4.13 -20.61
N ASN A 84 18.19 3.78 -21.61
CA ASN A 84 17.74 3.62 -23.00
C ASN A 84 17.72 2.14 -23.46
N GLY A 85 17.93 1.21 -22.52
CA GLY A 85 18.03 -0.23 -22.75
C GLY A 85 17.25 -1.01 -21.69
N GLY A 86 17.29 -2.34 -21.80
CA GLY A 86 16.69 -3.21 -20.81
C GLY A 86 17.56 -3.31 -19.56
N ASP A 87 16.95 -3.17 -18.38
CA ASP A 87 17.60 -3.39 -17.09
C ASP A 87 16.84 -4.43 -16.27
N GLY A 88 17.58 -5.25 -15.53
CA GLY A 88 17.05 -6.38 -14.77
C GLY A 88 17.62 -6.39 -13.36
N TYR A 89 16.75 -6.39 -12.36
CA TYR A 89 17.16 -6.36 -10.95
C TYR A 89 16.28 -7.27 -10.09
N LEU A 90 16.84 -7.66 -8.94
CA LEU A 90 16.16 -8.51 -7.96
C LEU A 90 15.95 -7.73 -6.66
N LEU A 91 14.72 -7.71 -6.18
CA LEU A 91 14.38 -7.22 -4.86
C LEU A 91 14.02 -8.40 -3.96
N SER A 92 14.66 -8.46 -2.78
CA SER A 92 14.39 -9.47 -1.76
C SER A 92 13.90 -8.76 -0.50
N ARG A 93 12.81 -9.25 0.08
CA ARG A 93 12.29 -8.81 1.37
C ARG A 93 12.19 -9.99 2.32
N TYR A 94 12.65 -9.78 3.54
CA TYR A 94 12.49 -10.69 4.66
C TYR A 94 11.83 -9.93 5.82
N LEU A 95 10.70 -10.43 6.31
CA LEU A 95 10.06 -9.99 7.54
C LEU A 95 10.13 -11.14 8.55
N LEU A 96 10.55 -10.83 9.77
CA LEU A 96 10.51 -11.78 10.89
C LEU A 96 9.89 -11.06 12.09
N ASN A 97 8.77 -11.58 12.58
CA ASN A 97 8.04 -10.99 13.68
C ASN A 97 7.82 -11.94 14.86
N ALA A 98 7.69 -11.32 16.02
CA ALA A 98 7.24 -11.94 17.25
C ALA A 98 6.11 -11.10 17.86
N ASP A 99 5.01 -11.74 18.18
CA ASP A 99 3.84 -11.15 18.84
C ASP A 99 3.63 -11.80 20.20
N VAL A 100 3.64 -11.02 21.27
CA VAL A 100 3.62 -11.54 22.63
C VAL A 100 2.52 -10.90 23.44
N HIS A 101 1.63 -11.75 23.97
CA HIS A 101 0.46 -11.37 24.73
C HIS A 101 0.64 -11.75 26.20
N PHE A 102 0.42 -10.78 27.10
CA PHE A 102 0.58 -10.90 28.54
C PHE A 102 -0.62 -10.26 29.27
N GLY A 103 -1.78 -10.88 29.15
CA GLY A 103 -3.02 -10.34 29.74
C GLY A 103 -3.51 -9.10 29.00
N ARG A 104 -3.42 -7.92 29.65
CA ARG A 104 -3.85 -6.63 29.05
C ARG A 104 -2.76 -5.93 28.24
N PHE A 105 -1.55 -6.47 28.28
CA PHE A 105 -0.41 -5.93 27.57
C PHE A 105 -0.09 -6.85 26.40
N ARG A 106 0.27 -6.25 25.27
CA ARG A 106 0.77 -6.97 24.11
C ARG A 106 1.94 -6.20 23.52
N THR A 107 2.99 -6.91 23.12
CA THR A 107 4.08 -6.30 22.35
C THR A 107 4.28 -7.04 21.03
N PHE A 108 4.62 -6.29 20.00
CA PHE A 108 4.92 -6.81 18.68
C PHE A 108 6.24 -6.21 18.20
N VAL A 109 7.13 -7.07 17.72
CA VAL A 109 8.41 -6.68 17.14
C VAL A 109 8.55 -7.35 15.79
N GLU A 110 8.96 -6.59 14.77
CA GLU A 110 9.22 -7.08 13.43
C GLU A 110 10.55 -6.52 12.92
N LEU A 111 11.45 -7.42 12.53
CA LEU A 111 12.65 -7.10 11.77
C LEU A 111 12.31 -7.13 10.29
N GLN A 112 12.85 -6.17 9.55
CA GLN A 112 12.76 -6.15 8.10
C GLN A 112 14.14 -6.05 7.49
N SER A 113 14.38 -6.87 6.46
CA SER A 113 15.51 -6.73 5.55
C SER A 113 14.97 -6.58 4.13
N SER A 114 15.38 -5.51 3.46
CA SER A 114 15.02 -5.18 2.08
C SER A 114 16.29 -5.01 1.26
N LEU A 115 16.59 -5.99 0.42
CA LEU A 115 17.79 -6.01 -0.42
C LEU A 115 17.44 -5.70 -1.87
N ALA A 116 18.32 -4.97 -2.54
CA ALA A 116 18.27 -4.72 -3.98
C ALA A 116 19.58 -5.20 -4.61
N SER A 117 19.47 -6.17 -5.52
CA SER A 117 20.60 -6.74 -6.26
C SER A 117 20.56 -6.31 -7.71
N SER A 118 21.69 -5.87 -8.25
CA SER A 118 21.85 -5.37 -9.63
C SER A 118 21.04 -4.12 -9.99
N LYS A 119 20.29 -3.54 -9.04
CA LYS A 119 19.65 -2.24 -9.23
C LYS A 119 20.69 -1.14 -9.08
N ILE A 120 20.79 -0.25 -10.07
CA ILE A 120 21.64 0.94 -10.02
C ILE A 120 21.01 1.94 -9.05
N ASP A 121 21.81 2.51 -8.15
CA ASP A 121 21.43 3.55 -7.19
C ASP A 121 20.07 3.32 -6.49
N PRO A 122 19.91 2.20 -5.76
CA PRO A 122 18.64 1.85 -5.14
C PRO A 122 18.23 2.90 -4.11
N SER A 123 16.97 3.32 -4.18
CA SER A 123 16.39 4.28 -3.24
C SER A 123 16.03 3.61 -1.91
N PRO A 124 15.70 4.37 -0.86
CA PRO A 124 15.27 3.79 0.42
C PRO A 124 13.96 2.97 0.37
N VAL A 125 13.18 3.08 -0.72
CA VAL A 125 12.01 2.22 -0.94
C VAL A 125 12.38 0.88 -1.62
N ASP A 126 13.59 0.79 -2.17
CA ASP A 126 14.13 -0.42 -2.79
C ASP A 126 15.03 -1.19 -1.82
N LYS A 127 15.87 -0.47 -1.04
CA LYS A 127 16.91 -1.06 -0.19
C LYS A 127 16.94 -0.44 1.21
N ASN A 128 16.93 -1.31 2.20
CA ASN A 128 17.20 -1.06 3.61
C ASN A 128 17.66 -2.39 4.23
N GLU A 129 18.95 -2.56 4.47
CA GLU A 129 19.57 -3.86 4.68
C GLU A 129 19.03 -4.61 5.91
N LEU A 130 18.84 -3.94 7.04
CA LEU A 130 18.21 -4.53 8.22
C LEU A 130 17.81 -3.48 9.26
N ASP A 131 16.53 -3.42 9.64
CA ASP A 131 16.07 -2.53 10.72
C ASP A 131 14.93 -3.14 11.56
N PHE A 132 14.64 -2.54 12.72
CA PHE A 132 13.40 -2.75 13.45
C PHE A 132 12.27 -2.00 12.75
N HIS A 133 11.56 -2.72 11.88
CA HIS A 133 10.44 -2.15 11.13
C HIS A 133 9.24 -1.84 12.02
N GLN A 134 8.94 -2.72 12.97
CA GLN A 134 7.90 -2.48 13.97
C GLN A 134 8.39 -2.86 15.36
N ALA A 135 8.02 -2.06 16.36
CA ALA A 135 8.29 -2.29 17.76
C ALA A 135 7.30 -1.45 18.58
N PHE A 136 6.22 -2.06 19.06
CA PHE A 136 5.20 -1.35 19.82
C PHE A 136 4.72 -2.11 21.05
N LEU A 137 4.09 -1.35 21.95
CA LEU A 137 3.34 -1.83 23.11
C LEU A 137 1.88 -1.42 22.97
N ASP A 138 0.99 -2.41 23.11
CA ASP A 138 -0.45 -2.26 23.25
C ASP A 138 -0.86 -2.41 24.72
N ILE A 139 -1.77 -1.54 25.15
CA ILE A 139 -2.43 -1.58 26.45
C ILE A 139 -3.94 -1.62 26.21
N ASP A 140 -4.57 -2.74 26.54
CA ASP A 140 -6.01 -2.92 26.47
C ASP A 140 -6.67 -2.34 27.73
N PHE A 141 -7.38 -1.23 27.57
CA PHE A 141 -8.21 -0.64 28.62
C PHE A 141 -9.57 -1.32 28.73
N ILE A 142 -10.12 -1.73 27.59
CA ILE A 142 -11.38 -2.49 27.49
C ILE A 142 -11.12 -3.65 26.55
N GLN A 143 -11.43 -4.87 26.99
CA GLN A 143 -11.36 -6.06 26.16
C GLN A 143 -12.49 -7.01 26.58
N ASN A 144 -13.65 -6.85 25.95
CA ASN A 144 -14.79 -7.75 26.11
C ASN A 144 -15.34 -8.16 24.74
N LYS A 145 -16.39 -9.00 24.72
CA LYS A 145 -16.92 -9.56 23.47
C LYS A 145 -17.45 -8.51 22.49
N ASP A 146 -17.91 -7.36 23.00
CA ASP A 146 -18.59 -6.36 22.20
C ASP A 146 -17.75 -5.11 21.96
N GLN A 147 -16.78 -4.83 22.83
CA GLN A 147 -15.99 -3.61 22.83
C GLN A 147 -14.51 -3.86 23.10
N GLN A 148 -13.66 -3.14 22.37
CA GLN A 148 -12.23 -3.07 22.58
C GLN A 148 -11.79 -1.60 22.59
N LEU A 149 -10.97 -1.23 23.57
CA LEU A 149 -10.28 0.05 23.62
C LEU A 149 -8.81 -0.23 23.92
N THR A 150 -7.95 0.10 22.97
CA THR A 150 -6.52 -0.20 23.05
C THR A 150 -5.72 1.07 22.75
N PHE A 151 -4.70 1.31 23.56
CA PHE A 151 -3.70 2.33 23.30
C PHE A 151 -2.39 1.66 22.88
N ARG A 152 -1.87 2.08 21.73
CA ARG A 152 -0.62 1.64 21.14
C ARG A 152 0.41 2.75 21.17
N VAL A 153 1.64 2.44 21.57
CA VAL A 153 2.79 3.34 21.49
C VAL A 153 4.00 2.62 20.93
N GLY A 154 4.76 3.29 20.07
CA GLY A 154 5.97 2.77 19.45
C GLY A 154 5.91 2.83 17.92
N ARG A 155 6.89 2.19 17.30
CA ARG A 155 7.02 2.07 15.85
C ARG A 155 6.03 1.06 15.31
N GLN A 156 5.17 1.49 14.40
CA GLN A 156 4.06 0.67 13.92
C GLN A 156 3.72 0.98 12.46
N GLU A 157 3.17 0.00 11.78
CA GLU A 157 2.51 0.25 10.52
C GLU A 157 1.12 0.88 10.72
N ILE A 158 0.73 1.72 9.77
CA ILE A 158 -0.61 2.31 9.72
C ILE A 158 -1.11 2.20 8.28
N ALA A 159 -2.32 1.67 8.12
CA ALA A 159 -3.00 1.60 6.84
C ALA A 159 -4.49 1.85 7.03
N TYR A 160 -5.06 2.65 6.12
CA TYR A 160 -6.46 3.02 6.15
C TYR A 160 -7.12 2.89 4.79
N GLY A 161 -8.42 2.55 4.81
CA GLY A 161 -9.28 2.50 3.63
C GLY A 161 -8.71 1.67 2.48
N SER A 162 -8.81 2.25 1.29
CA SER A 162 -8.27 1.73 0.03
C SER A 162 -6.74 1.87 -0.09
N GLN A 163 -6.08 2.44 0.94
CA GLN A 163 -4.65 2.76 0.99
C GLN A 163 -4.18 3.75 -0.08
N ARG A 164 -5.11 4.60 -0.53
CA ARG A 164 -4.83 5.77 -1.38
C ARG A 164 -4.13 6.89 -0.61
N LEU A 165 -4.41 7.07 0.69
CA LEU A 165 -3.82 8.15 1.50
C LEU A 165 -2.77 7.71 2.51
N VAL A 166 -3.05 6.62 3.24
CA VAL A 166 -2.16 6.10 4.28
C VAL A 166 -2.04 4.60 4.10
N SER A 167 -0.82 4.13 3.87
CA SER A 167 -0.53 2.75 3.54
C SER A 167 0.80 2.31 4.12
N VAL A 168 0.99 1.00 4.11
CA VAL A 168 2.27 0.34 4.43
C VAL A 168 3.26 0.27 3.27
N ARG A 169 2.93 0.80 2.08
CA ARG A 169 3.74 0.60 0.85
C ARG A 169 4.02 -0.87 0.55
N GLU A 170 2.96 -1.66 0.44
CA GLU A 170 3.10 -3.10 0.26
C GLU A 170 3.90 -3.47 -1.00
N ARG A 171 3.72 -2.72 -2.10
CA ARG A 171 4.32 -3.04 -3.40
C ARG A 171 5.82 -2.71 -3.51
N PRO A 172 6.31 -1.50 -3.12
CA PRO A 172 7.75 -1.27 -2.95
C PRO A 172 8.44 -2.35 -2.12
N ASN A 173 9.76 -2.46 -2.16
CA ASN A 173 10.51 -3.52 -1.44
C ASN A 173 10.77 -3.20 0.02
N ASN A 174 10.81 -1.91 0.39
CA ASN A 174 10.83 -1.46 1.77
C ASN A 174 9.46 -0.89 2.17
N ARG A 175 8.92 -1.34 3.32
CA ARG A 175 7.61 -0.88 3.83
C ARG A 175 7.85 0.37 4.64
N ILE A 176 6.80 1.16 4.89
CA ILE A 176 6.91 2.35 5.74
C ILE A 176 6.23 2.10 7.08
N SER A 177 6.93 2.52 8.14
CA SER A 177 6.43 2.56 9.50
C SER A 177 6.34 3.99 10.03
N PHE A 178 5.65 4.12 11.16
CA PHE A 178 5.38 5.37 11.81
C PHE A 178 5.71 5.24 13.30
N ASP A 179 6.53 6.14 13.83
CA ASP A 179 6.77 6.27 15.26
C ASP A 179 5.69 7.14 15.88
N GLY A 180 5.03 6.67 16.93
CA GLY A 180 4.12 7.51 17.69
C GLY A 180 3.11 6.73 18.49
N MET A 181 1.91 7.28 18.58
CA MET A 181 0.85 6.75 19.43
C MET A 181 -0.49 6.74 18.72
N LYS A 182 -1.28 5.73 19.05
CA LYS A 182 -2.58 5.46 18.45
C LYS A 182 -3.54 4.95 19.51
N LEU A 183 -4.71 5.53 19.60
CA LEU A 183 -5.84 5.02 20.38
C LEU A 183 -6.87 4.48 19.40
N PHE A 184 -7.31 3.24 19.58
CA PHE A 184 -8.36 2.67 18.74
C PHE A 184 -9.45 2.03 19.58
N PHE A 185 -10.69 2.31 19.17
CA PHE A 185 -11.90 1.80 19.76
C PHE A 185 -12.65 0.99 18.71
N LYS A 186 -13.06 -0.22 19.07
CA LYS A 186 -13.85 -1.11 18.21
C LYS A 186 -15.09 -1.57 18.95
N ASN A 187 -16.21 -1.54 18.26
CA ASN A 187 -17.50 -2.11 18.64
C ASN A 187 -18.09 -2.87 17.41
N LYS A 188 -19.19 -3.59 17.59
CA LYS A 188 -19.81 -4.49 16.59
C LYS A 188 -19.80 -3.99 15.14
N ASN A 189 -20.19 -2.74 14.90
CA ASN A 189 -20.30 -2.16 13.57
C ASN A 189 -19.48 -0.86 13.44
N TRP A 190 -18.66 -0.52 14.43
CA TRP A 190 -18.01 0.79 14.51
C TRP A 190 -16.56 0.61 14.93
N GLN A 191 -15.63 1.22 14.20
CA GLN A 191 -14.24 1.30 14.58
C GLN A 191 -13.75 2.73 14.41
N THR A 192 -13.10 3.30 15.41
CA THR A 192 -12.46 4.61 15.31
C THR A 192 -11.04 4.52 15.83
N ASP A 193 -10.12 5.06 15.04
CA ASP A 193 -8.74 5.24 15.38
C ASP A 193 -8.46 6.75 15.51
N ALA A 194 -7.65 7.15 16.48
CA ALA A 194 -7.06 8.48 16.59
C ALA A 194 -5.55 8.32 16.81
N PHE A 195 -4.73 9.10 16.12
CA PHE A 195 -3.28 8.91 16.15
C PHE A 195 -2.50 10.20 15.93
N TYR A 196 -1.27 10.19 16.41
CA TYR A 196 -0.26 11.21 16.14
C TYR A 196 1.08 10.50 15.98
N THR A 197 1.70 10.67 14.81
CA THR A 197 2.88 9.91 14.43
C THR A 197 3.85 10.71 13.57
N HIS A 198 5.07 10.18 13.47
CA HIS A 198 6.15 10.62 12.61
C HIS A 198 6.48 9.47 11.65
N PRO A 199 6.39 9.65 10.32
CA PRO A 199 6.77 8.61 9.37
C PRO A 199 8.27 8.42 9.38
N ILE A 200 8.74 7.17 9.45
CA ILE A 200 10.16 6.86 9.40
C ILE A 200 10.78 7.34 8.09
N ALA A 201 11.93 8.00 8.21
CA ALA A 201 12.77 8.35 7.09
C ALA A 201 13.75 7.19 6.87
N ASN A 202 13.33 6.18 6.11
CA ASN A 202 14.20 5.04 5.85
C ASN A 202 15.49 5.48 5.14
N VAL A 203 16.62 4.90 5.54
CA VAL A 203 17.92 5.12 4.92
C VAL A 203 18.58 3.76 4.69
N PRO A 204 19.21 3.50 3.53
CA PRO A 204 19.99 2.29 3.33
C PRO A 204 21.04 2.12 4.43
N GLY A 205 21.14 0.93 5.00
CA GLY A 205 21.98 0.65 6.16
C GLY A 205 21.42 -0.43 7.07
N ILE A 206 22.03 -0.53 8.25
CA ILE A 206 21.68 -1.50 9.28
C ILE A 206 21.43 -0.73 10.58
N PHE A 207 20.23 -0.87 11.15
CA PHE A 207 19.81 -0.27 12.43
C PHE A 207 20.11 1.24 12.52
N ASN A 208 19.76 1.97 11.46
CA ASN A 208 20.02 3.40 11.31
C ASN A 208 18.76 4.20 10.92
N ASP A 209 17.58 3.59 10.93
CA ASP A 209 16.33 4.31 10.72
C ASP A 209 15.93 5.09 11.98
N ASP A 210 16.20 6.39 11.96
CA ASP A 210 15.93 7.31 13.06
C ASP A 210 14.52 7.92 13.03
N PHE A 211 14.14 8.48 14.19
CA PHE A 211 12.92 9.27 14.33
C PHE A 211 12.96 10.50 13.40
N ASN A 212 11.91 10.69 12.61
CA ASN A 212 11.86 11.76 11.62
C ASN A 212 11.19 13.03 12.17
N GLU A 213 11.99 14.01 12.58
CA GLU A 213 11.48 15.30 13.05
C GLU A 213 10.92 16.20 11.93
N ASN A 214 11.17 15.87 10.66
CA ASN A 214 10.83 16.71 9.51
C ASN A 214 9.47 16.40 8.88
N ALA A 215 8.76 15.38 9.39
CA ALA A 215 7.44 15.03 8.93
C ALA A 215 6.55 14.52 10.09
N LYS A 216 5.28 14.90 10.05
CA LYS A 216 4.25 14.48 11.03
C LYS A 216 2.99 14.07 10.30
N LEU A 217 2.30 13.07 10.85
CA LEU A 217 0.97 12.64 10.41
C LEU A 217 0.09 12.47 11.64
N TRP A 218 -1.10 13.06 11.64
CA TRP A 218 -2.06 12.89 12.73
C TRP A 218 -3.45 12.81 12.17
N GLY A 219 -4.40 12.30 12.95
CA GLY A 219 -5.77 12.29 12.50
C GLY A 219 -6.68 11.34 13.25
N SER A 220 -7.85 11.17 12.67
CA SER A 220 -8.85 10.21 13.09
C SER A 220 -9.45 9.52 11.88
N TYR A 221 -9.66 8.21 11.98
CA TYR A 221 -10.28 7.40 10.94
C TYR A 221 -11.38 6.55 11.55
N THR A 222 -12.60 6.71 11.05
CA THR A 222 -13.78 5.98 11.53
C THR A 222 -14.36 5.12 10.42
N VAL A 223 -14.66 3.86 10.73
CA VAL A 223 -15.36 2.92 9.85
C VAL A 223 -16.68 2.51 10.48
N ILE A 224 -17.75 2.66 9.71
CA ILE A 224 -19.12 2.32 10.07
C ILE A 224 -19.60 1.23 9.12
N HIS A 225 -19.90 0.05 9.66
CA HIS A 225 -20.39 -1.09 8.90
C HIS A 225 -21.92 -1.21 9.01
N LYS A 226 -22.52 -1.95 8.08
CA LYS A 226 -23.97 -2.23 8.02
C LYS A 226 -24.83 -0.97 7.95
N VAL A 227 -24.36 0.06 7.26
CA VAL A 227 -25.17 1.24 6.96
C VAL A 227 -26.26 0.84 5.94
N PRO A 228 -27.55 1.10 6.21
CA PRO A 228 -28.62 0.78 5.27
C PRO A 228 -28.35 1.34 3.87
N PHE A 229 -28.56 0.52 2.84
CA PHE A 229 -28.31 0.81 1.41
C PHE A 229 -26.84 1.01 1.00
N LEU A 230 -25.99 1.58 1.87
CA LEU A 230 -24.59 1.93 1.57
C LEU A 230 -23.55 0.88 2.01
N GLN A 231 -23.95 -0.09 2.84
CA GLN A 231 -23.09 -1.12 3.44
C GLN A 231 -22.04 -0.57 4.41
N ASN A 232 -21.00 0.12 3.92
CA ASN A 232 -19.91 0.61 4.76
C ASN A 232 -19.54 2.05 4.41
N ILE A 233 -19.24 2.84 5.43
CA ILE A 233 -18.79 4.22 5.32
C ILE A 233 -17.52 4.40 6.13
N ASP A 234 -16.53 5.07 5.54
CA ASP A 234 -15.38 5.60 6.28
C ASP A 234 -15.51 7.13 6.37
N LEU A 235 -15.21 7.71 7.52
CA LEU A 235 -15.13 9.16 7.75
C LEU A 235 -13.77 9.47 8.36
N TYR A 236 -13.05 10.45 7.82
CA TYR A 236 -11.71 10.74 8.30
C TYR A 236 -11.30 12.20 8.23
N TYR A 237 -10.38 12.53 9.12
CA TYR A 237 -9.58 13.74 9.13
C TYR A 237 -8.11 13.34 9.26
N LEU A 238 -7.25 13.84 8.38
CA LEU A 238 -5.82 13.56 8.34
C LEU A 238 -5.04 14.87 8.20
N GLY A 239 -4.20 15.17 9.17
CA GLY A 239 -3.23 16.25 9.10
C GLY A 239 -1.84 15.75 8.75
N LEU A 240 -1.14 16.53 7.94
CA LEU A 240 0.23 16.33 7.50
C LEU A 240 1.00 17.62 7.78
N TRP A 241 2.19 17.48 8.33
CA TRP A 241 3.18 18.56 8.34
C TRP A 241 4.48 18.05 7.74
N LYS A 242 5.10 18.84 6.88
CA LYS A 242 6.44 18.59 6.32
C LYS A 242 7.25 19.87 6.41
N LYS A 243 8.47 19.77 6.93
CA LYS A 243 9.43 20.90 6.98
C LYS A 243 9.72 21.48 5.59
N ARG A 244 9.72 20.62 4.57
CA ARG A 244 9.87 21.01 3.16
C ARG A 244 9.08 20.07 2.26
N ALA A 245 8.24 20.66 1.43
CA ALA A 245 7.55 20.04 0.30
C ALA A 245 7.93 20.77 -0.99
N VAL A 246 7.88 20.06 -2.11
CA VAL A 246 8.19 20.58 -3.45
C VAL A 246 7.04 20.19 -4.36
N PHE A 247 6.43 21.19 -4.97
CA PHE A 247 5.44 21.13 -6.03
C PHE A 247 5.99 21.91 -7.23
N ASP A 248 5.35 21.77 -8.40
CA ASP A 248 5.78 22.45 -9.62
C ASP A 248 5.87 23.98 -9.44
N ASN A 249 4.92 24.55 -8.70
CA ASN A 249 4.79 25.99 -8.48
C ASN A 249 4.93 26.43 -7.01
N ALA A 250 5.33 25.54 -6.09
CA ALA A 250 5.47 25.87 -4.68
C ALA A 250 6.56 25.03 -3.99
N VAL A 251 7.43 25.69 -3.21
CA VAL A 251 8.44 25.03 -2.38
C VAL A 251 8.43 25.64 -0.99
N GLY A 252 8.27 24.82 0.05
CA GLY A 252 8.13 25.38 1.39
C GLY A 252 7.75 24.41 2.49
N GLU A 253 7.61 24.93 3.70
CA GLU A 253 6.99 24.20 4.79
C GLU A 253 5.50 24.01 4.48
N GLU A 254 5.02 22.77 4.60
CA GLU A 254 3.65 22.38 4.29
C GLU A 254 2.93 21.97 5.57
N THR A 255 1.80 22.61 5.87
CA THR A 255 0.79 22.11 6.81
C THR A 255 -0.50 21.86 6.04
N ARG A 256 -0.86 20.60 5.88
CA ARG A 256 -2.04 20.18 5.12
C ARG A 256 -2.99 19.40 5.99
N HIS A 257 -4.27 19.66 5.82
CA HIS A 257 -5.37 18.92 6.42
C HIS A 257 -6.21 18.32 5.30
N SER A 258 -6.68 17.10 5.51
CA SER A 258 -7.53 16.35 4.58
C SER A 258 -8.76 15.90 5.32
N ALA A 259 -9.95 16.20 4.81
CA ALA A 259 -11.22 15.69 5.33
C ALA A 259 -11.94 14.95 4.21
N GLY A 260 -12.38 13.72 4.48
CA GLY A 260 -12.93 12.87 3.44
C GLY A 260 -13.87 11.78 3.94
N THR A 261 -14.50 11.14 2.96
CA THR A 261 -15.43 10.04 3.15
C THR A 261 -15.22 8.97 2.10
N ARG A 262 -15.47 7.72 2.46
CA ARG A 262 -15.45 6.57 1.55
C ARG A 262 -16.69 5.72 1.74
N ILE A 263 -17.31 5.28 0.65
CA ILE A 263 -18.47 4.39 0.67
C ILE A 263 -18.10 3.14 -0.11
N TRP A 264 -18.21 1.96 0.51
CA TRP A 264 -17.67 0.75 -0.09
C TRP A 264 -18.45 -0.53 0.22
N LYS A 265 -18.41 -1.45 -0.74
CA LYS A 265 -18.99 -2.80 -0.67
C LYS A 265 -18.10 -3.77 -1.46
N THR A 266 -17.62 -4.81 -0.77
CA THR A 266 -16.72 -5.82 -1.36
C THR A 266 -17.36 -7.20 -1.54
N LYS A 267 -18.63 -7.37 -1.14
CA LYS A 267 -19.32 -8.68 -1.13
C LYS A 267 -20.46 -8.73 -2.16
N GLY A 268 -20.65 -9.93 -2.71
CA GLY A 268 -21.62 -10.22 -3.77
C GLY A 268 -21.14 -9.77 -5.14
N SER A 269 -22.00 -9.93 -6.14
CA SER A 269 -21.66 -9.69 -7.55
C SER A 269 -21.36 -8.23 -7.85
N TRP A 270 -22.15 -7.30 -7.29
CA TRP A 270 -21.88 -5.86 -7.38
C TRP A 270 -20.97 -5.39 -6.24
N LYS A 271 -19.80 -4.86 -6.60
CA LYS A 271 -18.81 -4.27 -5.70
C LYS A 271 -18.57 -2.82 -6.08
N TYR A 272 -18.34 -1.97 -5.09
CA TYR A 272 -18.03 -0.55 -5.30
C TYR A 272 -17.15 0.02 -4.19
N ASP A 273 -16.41 1.06 -4.52
CA ASP A 273 -15.57 1.86 -3.64
C ASP A 273 -15.50 3.28 -4.19
N PHE A 274 -16.24 4.19 -3.55
CA PHE A 274 -16.28 5.61 -3.88
C PHE A 274 -15.60 6.38 -2.77
N GLU A 275 -14.65 7.24 -3.09
CA GLU A 275 -13.92 8.03 -2.10
C GLU A 275 -13.78 9.48 -2.57
N ALA A 276 -14.05 10.42 -1.66
CA ALA A 276 -13.94 11.85 -1.93
C ALA A 276 -13.29 12.54 -0.74
N LEU A 277 -12.34 13.44 -1.00
CA LEU A 277 -11.76 14.27 0.05
C LEU A 277 -11.37 15.66 -0.46
N TYR A 278 -11.33 16.59 0.49
CA TYR A 278 -10.86 17.95 0.30
C TYR A 278 -9.65 18.22 1.20
N GLN A 279 -8.69 18.96 0.67
CA GLN A 279 -7.46 19.35 1.34
C GLN A 279 -7.35 20.86 1.45
N PHE A 280 -6.99 21.31 2.66
CA PHE A 280 -6.81 22.71 3.02
C PHE A 280 -5.62 22.90 3.94
N GLY A 281 -5.17 24.13 4.14
CA GLY A 281 -3.98 24.44 4.93
C GLY A 281 -3.08 25.43 4.21
N LYS A 282 -1.76 25.31 4.40
CA LYS A 282 -0.78 26.23 3.82
C LYS A 282 0.50 25.54 3.37
N ILE A 283 1.10 26.09 2.33
CA ILE A 283 2.52 25.91 2.02
C ILE A 283 3.18 27.28 1.97
N ASN A 284 4.11 27.56 2.89
CA ASN A 284 4.59 28.92 3.16
C ASN A 284 3.42 29.93 3.27
N SER A 285 3.35 30.91 2.35
CA SER A 285 2.33 31.96 2.27
C SER A 285 1.09 31.58 1.44
N GLN A 286 1.16 30.50 0.66
CA GLN A 286 0.08 30.06 -0.23
C GLN A 286 -0.94 29.20 0.52
N ASN A 287 -2.22 29.34 0.18
CA ASN A 287 -3.31 28.55 0.76
C ASN A 287 -3.55 27.28 -0.04
N ILE A 288 -3.61 26.14 0.63
CA ILE A 288 -3.94 24.86 -0.01
C ILE A 288 -5.45 24.79 -0.24
N SER A 289 -5.86 24.37 -1.44
CA SER A 289 -7.25 24.05 -1.78
C SER A 289 -7.28 22.99 -2.88
N ALA A 290 -7.09 21.73 -2.49
CA ALA A 290 -7.01 20.59 -3.39
C ALA A 290 -8.07 19.53 -3.06
N TRP A 291 -8.35 18.61 -3.97
CA TRP A 291 -9.35 17.57 -3.78
C TRP A 291 -9.13 16.39 -4.71
N THR A 292 -9.76 15.27 -4.38
CA THR A 292 -9.89 14.14 -5.30
C THR A 292 -11.25 13.47 -5.15
N LEU A 293 -11.72 12.91 -6.26
CA LEU A 293 -12.83 12.00 -6.35
C LEU A 293 -12.32 10.70 -6.98
N SER A 294 -12.64 9.56 -6.38
CA SER A 294 -12.36 8.24 -6.94
C SER A 294 -13.60 7.39 -6.99
N SER A 295 -13.71 6.60 -8.05
CA SER A 295 -14.74 5.60 -8.23
C SER A 295 -14.09 4.30 -8.68
N ASN A 296 -14.39 3.21 -8.00
CA ASN A 296 -14.08 1.87 -8.47
C ASN A 296 -15.36 1.03 -8.35
N THR A 297 -15.90 0.58 -9.48
CA THR A 297 -17.11 -0.25 -9.51
C THR A 297 -16.82 -1.51 -10.32
N SER A 298 -17.26 -2.66 -9.84
CA SER A 298 -17.15 -3.92 -10.58
C SER A 298 -18.38 -4.80 -10.44
N TYR A 299 -18.55 -5.66 -11.44
CA TYR A 299 -19.57 -6.70 -11.48
C TYR A 299 -18.96 -8.05 -11.81
N THR A 300 -19.18 -9.03 -10.92
CA THR A 300 -18.76 -10.42 -11.11
C THR A 300 -19.90 -11.26 -11.68
N PHE A 301 -19.70 -11.91 -12.83
CA PHE A 301 -20.65 -12.86 -13.40
C PHE A 301 -20.44 -14.26 -12.81
N GLU A 302 -20.96 -14.50 -11.60
CA GLU A 302 -20.73 -15.71 -10.80
C GLU A 302 -21.17 -17.04 -11.47
N THR A 303 -22.03 -16.99 -12.49
CA THR A 303 -22.54 -18.17 -13.20
C THR A 303 -21.87 -18.41 -14.55
N VAL A 304 -21.00 -17.51 -14.99
CA VAL A 304 -20.25 -17.62 -16.24
C VAL A 304 -18.91 -18.28 -15.95
N LYS A 305 -18.44 -19.14 -16.87
CA LYS A 305 -17.16 -19.84 -16.72
C LYS A 305 -16.04 -18.84 -16.41
N PHE A 306 -15.26 -19.15 -15.37
CA PHE A 306 -14.19 -18.32 -14.80
C PHE A 306 -14.62 -17.07 -14.04
N ASN A 307 -15.90 -16.95 -13.68
CA ASN A 307 -16.45 -15.87 -12.85
C ASN A 307 -15.95 -14.46 -13.26
N PRO A 308 -16.06 -14.05 -14.54
CA PRO A 308 -15.44 -12.82 -14.99
C PRO A 308 -15.92 -11.63 -14.17
N GLU A 309 -14.99 -10.84 -13.66
CA GLU A 309 -15.25 -9.58 -12.98
C GLU A 309 -14.85 -8.44 -13.91
N ILE A 310 -15.84 -7.66 -14.36
CA ILE A 310 -15.62 -6.47 -15.17
C ILE A 310 -15.67 -5.27 -14.24
N GLY A 311 -14.65 -4.42 -14.30
CA GLY A 311 -14.52 -3.24 -13.46
C GLY A 311 -14.21 -1.97 -14.25
N LEU A 312 -14.52 -0.84 -13.62
CA LEU A 312 -14.11 0.49 -14.05
C LEU A 312 -13.63 1.27 -12.84
N LYS A 313 -12.38 1.69 -12.90
CA LYS A 313 -11.75 2.65 -11.98
C LYS A 313 -11.60 3.99 -12.70
N THR A 314 -11.79 5.08 -11.98
CA THR A 314 -11.65 6.44 -12.50
C THR A 314 -11.39 7.39 -11.34
N GLU A 315 -10.35 8.20 -11.47
CA GLU A 315 -10.03 9.24 -10.53
C GLU A 315 -10.06 10.63 -11.22
N PHE A 316 -10.52 11.63 -10.48
CA PHE A 316 -10.31 13.03 -10.79
C PHE A 316 -9.55 13.62 -9.60
N ILE A 317 -8.31 14.01 -9.85
CA ILE A 317 -7.38 14.53 -8.85
C ILE A 317 -6.97 15.94 -9.25
N SER A 318 -7.19 16.91 -8.36
CA SER A 318 -6.92 18.30 -8.69
C SER A 318 -5.43 18.57 -8.91
N GLY A 319 -5.14 19.42 -9.89
CA GLY A 319 -3.85 20.08 -10.10
C GLY A 319 -4.00 21.58 -10.00
N ASP A 320 -2.88 22.27 -9.86
CA ASP A 320 -2.86 23.72 -9.79
C ASP A 320 -3.29 24.38 -11.10
N LYS A 321 -4.12 25.41 -11.02
CA LYS A 321 -4.71 26.07 -12.18
C LYS A 321 -4.02 27.38 -12.54
N ASN A 322 -3.24 27.97 -11.63
CA ASN A 322 -2.65 29.27 -11.84
C ASN A 322 -1.45 29.49 -10.92
N ASN A 323 -0.26 29.40 -11.50
CA ASN A 323 1.02 29.55 -10.80
C ASN A 323 1.29 30.97 -10.27
N ASN A 324 0.42 31.95 -10.58
CA ASN A 324 0.53 33.35 -10.16
C ASN A 324 -0.50 33.77 -9.11
N ASP A 325 -1.33 32.84 -8.61
CA ASP A 325 -2.21 33.13 -7.49
C ASP A 325 -1.59 32.69 -6.14
N ASN A 326 -2.24 33.04 -5.03
CA ASN A 326 -1.76 32.65 -3.69
C ASN A 326 -2.39 31.34 -3.22
N LYS A 327 -2.61 30.38 -4.13
CA LYS A 327 -3.20 29.07 -3.84
C LYS A 327 -2.33 27.95 -4.41
N LEU A 328 -2.41 26.80 -3.74
CA LEU A 328 -1.92 25.53 -4.25
C LEU A 328 -3.09 24.56 -4.34
N GLN A 329 -3.48 24.17 -5.56
CA GLN A 329 -4.57 23.24 -5.81
C GLN A 329 -4.09 21.83 -6.18
N THR A 330 -2.78 21.60 -6.21
CA THR A 330 -2.21 20.26 -6.36
C THR A 330 -2.55 19.39 -5.15
N PHE A 331 -3.21 18.28 -5.44
CA PHE A 331 -3.51 17.26 -4.45
C PHE A 331 -2.22 16.57 -3.96
N ASN A 332 -2.20 16.15 -2.70
CA ASN A 332 -1.09 15.41 -2.11
C ASN A 332 -1.63 14.11 -1.48
N PRO A 333 -1.24 12.91 -1.95
CA PRO A 333 -1.74 11.63 -1.44
C PRO A 333 -1.15 11.22 -0.09
N LEU A 334 -0.33 12.06 0.56
CA LEU A 334 0.30 11.81 1.86
C LEU A 334 1.31 10.63 1.80
N TYR A 335 0.86 9.41 2.12
CA TYR A 335 1.67 8.19 2.19
C TYR A 335 0.96 7.01 1.45
N PRO A 336 0.81 7.09 0.11
CA PRO A 336 0.08 6.10 -0.68
C PRO A 336 0.85 4.78 -0.83
N LYS A 337 0.16 3.75 -1.36
CA LYS A 337 0.67 2.39 -1.62
C LYS A 337 1.79 2.28 -2.69
N GLY A 338 2.21 3.40 -3.29
CA GLY A 338 3.19 3.46 -4.40
C GLY A 338 2.55 3.07 -5.73
N ALA A 339 2.19 1.80 -5.87
CA ALA A 339 1.44 1.25 -7.01
C ALA A 339 -0.04 1.68 -6.98
N TYR A 340 -0.30 2.97 -7.25
CA TYR A 340 -1.64 3.56 -7.12
C TYR A 340 -2.57 3.13 -8.26
N PHE A 341 -2.12 3.28 -9.50
CA PHE A 341 -2.84 3.03 -10.76
C PHE A 341 -2.44 1.71 -11.43
N GLY A 342 -2.19 0.68 -10.62
CA GLY A 342 -1.63 -0.60 -11.08
C GLY A 342 -0.16 -0.77 -10.70
N LEU A 343 0.49 -1.76 -11.29
CA LEU A 343 1.67 -2.43 -10.71
C LEU A 343 2.97 -1.62 -10.83
N VAL A 344 3.10 -0.79 -11.86
CA VAL A 344 4.37 -0.14 -12.22
C VAL A 344 4.69 1.08 -11.34
N GLY A 345 3.67 1.78 -10.82
CA GLY A 345 3.87 2.91 -9.92
C GLY A 345 4.65 4.10 -10.51
N LEU A 346 4.62 4.32 -11.83
CA LEU A 346 5.31 5.46 -12.48
C LEU A 346 4.65 6.80 -12.15
N ILE A 347 3.32 6.83 -12.18
CA ILE A 347 2.52 8.04 -12.04
C ILE A 347 1.88 8.07 -10.64
N GLY A 348 2.05 9.19 -9.96
CA GLY A 348 1.43 9.50 -8.69
C GLY A 348 0.05 10.16 -8.87
N PRO A 349 -0.83 10.04 -7.86
CA PRO A 349 -2.16 10.62 -7.91
C PRO A 349 -2.10 12.12 -7.63
N SER A 350 -1.66 12.95 -8.56
CA SER A 350 -1.65 14.41 -8.45
C SER A 350 -1.77 15.03 -9.83
N ASN A 351 -2.61 16.07 -9.95
CA ASN A 351 -2.90 16.68 -11.25
C ASN A 351 -3.33 15.67 -12.33
N LEU A 352 -4.26 14.76 -12.02
CA LEU A 352 -4.54 13.59 -12.85
C LEU A 352 -6.04 13.37 -13.07
N ILE A 353 -6.38 12.94 -14.28
CA ILE A 353 -7.65 12.30 -14.61
C ILE A 353 -7.31 10.97 -15.27
N ASP A 354 -7.99 9.90 -14.90
CA ASP A 354 -7.79 8.59 -15.52
C ASP A 354 -9.09 7.86 -15.83
N ILE A 355 -9.01 6.92 -16.78
CA ILE A 355 -10.06 5.94 -17.07
C ILE A 355 -9.39 4.58 -17.15
N HIS A 356 -9.80 3.67 -16.25
CA HIS A 356 -9.11 2.42 -16.01
C HIS A 356 -10.10 1.24 -15.97
N PRO A 357 -10.59 0.77 -17.14
CA PRO A 357 -11.30 -0.49 -17.25
C PRO A 357 -10.43 -1.68 -16.86
N SER A 358 -11.06 -2.70 -16.27
CA SER A 358 -10.40 -3.92 -15.81
C SER A 358 -11.24 -5.16 -16.08
N LEU A 359 -10.57 -6.30 -16.27
CA LEU A 359 -11.16 -7.63 -16.31
C LEU A 359 -10.33 -8.57 -15.42
N ALA A 360 -10.98 -9.26 -14.50
CA ALA A 360 -10.37 -10.35 -13.73
C ALA A 360 -11.12 -11.66 -13.97
N LEU A 361 -10.38 -12.77 -14.03
CA LEU A 361 -10.88 -14.12 -14.27
C LEU A 361 -10.34 -15.09 -13.21
N ASP A 362 -11.21 -15.89 -12.63
CA ASP A 362 -10.86 -17.03 -11.79
C ASP A 362 -10.69 -18.27 -12.68
N LEU A 363 -9.49 -18.47 -13.23
CA LEU A 363 -9.22 -19.59 -14.13
C LEU A 363 -9.35 -20.95 -13.41
N THR A 364 -8.93 -21.00 -12.15
CA THR A 364 -9.14 -22.11 -11.21
C THR A 364 -9.23 -21.55 -9.78
N GLU A 365 -9.52 -22.39 -8.77
CA GLU A 365 -9.48 -21.98 -7.36
C GLU A 365 -8.11 -21.45 -6.88
N LYS A 366 -7.05 -21.72 -7.63
CA LYS A 366 -5.67 -21.31 -7.31
C LYS A 366 -5.08 -20.31 -8.27
N LEU A 367 -5.65 -20.14 -9.47
CA LEU A 367 -5.06 -19.38 -10.56
C LEU A 367 -6.03 -18.27 -10.98
N GLY A 368 -5.63 -17.03 -10.74
CA GLY A 368 -6.31 -15.83 -11.23
C GLY A 368 -5.57 -15.21 -12.40
N PHE A 369 -6.31 -14.56 -13.29
CA PHE A 369 -5.78 -13.70 -14.33
C PHE A 369 -6.44 -12.32 -14.24
N GLY A 370 -5.64 -11.27 -14.30
CA GLY A 370 -6.11 -9.89 -14.37
C GLY A 370 -5.55 -9.18 -15.59
N ILE A 371 -6.35 -8.30 -16.17
CA ILE A 371 -5.92 -7.34 -17.18
C ILE A 371 -6.58 -6.00 -16.92
N ASP A 372 -5.80 -4.93 -16.98
CA ASP A 372 -6.27 -3.56 -16.81
C ASP A 372 -5.73 -2.70 -17.96
N TYR A 373 -6.48 -1.68 -18.37
CA TYR A 373 -6.02 -0.69 -19.33
C TYR A 373 -6.30 0.71 -18.80
N ASP A 374 -5.26 1.47 -18.51
CA ASP A 374 -5.37 2.80 -17.92
C ASP A 374 -5.02 3.89 -18.96
N ILE A 375 -5.70 5.03 -18.89
CA ILE A 375 -5.57 6.15 -19.81
C ILE A 375 -5.46 7.42 -18.99
N PHE A 376 -4.34 8.14 -19.14
CA PHE A 376 -3.98 9.23 -18.23
C PHE A 376 -3.98 10.59 -18.92
N TRP A 377 -4.57 11.59 -18.24
CA TRP A 377 -4.49 13.00 -18.60
C TRP A 377 -4.11 13.86 -17.40
N ARG A 378 -3.44 14.98 -17.68
CA ARG A 378 -3.27 16.06 -16.70
C ARG A 378 -4.61 16.76 -16.46
N SER A 379 -4.99 16.88 -15.19
CA SER A 379 -6.20 17.60 -14.76
C SER A 379 -6.12 19.09 -15.10
N SER A 380 -4.92 19.66 -14.97
CA SER A 380 -4.55 21.03 -15.31
C SER A 380 -3.26 21.04 -16.13
N ILE A 381 -3.20 21.92 -17.12
CA ILE A 381 -1.99 22.13 -17.94
C ILE A 381 -0.96 23.02 -17.23
N HIS A 382 -1.37 23.75 -16.19
CA HIS A 382 -0.52 24.68 -15.44
C HIS A 382 0.24 24.01 -14.28
N ASP A 383 0.15 22.69 -14.16
CA ASP A 383 0.79 21.91 -13.10
C ASP A 383 1.48 20.68 -13.71
N GLY A 384 2.41 20.12 -12.96
CA GLY A 384 3.30 19.07 -13.39
C GLY A 384 2.71 17.68 -13.30
N LEU A 385 3.53 16.70 -13.68
CA LEU A 385 3.32 15.29 -13.44
C LEU A 385 4.18 14.86 -12.26
N TYR A 386 3.61 14.07 -11.35
CA TYR A 386 4.27 13.66 -10.11
C TYR A 386 4.38 12.14 -10.04
N ALA A 387 5.40 11.66 -9.33
CA ALA A 387 5.53 10.27 -8.90
C ALA A 387 4.69 10.02 -7.62
N PRO A 388 4.42 8.75 -7.25
CA PRO A 388 3.61 8.43 -6.07
C PRO A 388 4.11 9.00 -4.74
N ASN A 389 5.40 9.32 -4.63
CA ASN A 389 6.02 9.93 -3.45
C ASN A 389 5.97 11.47 -3.47
N MET A 390 5.23 12.09 -4.40
CA MET A 390 5.19 13.54 -4.67
C MET A 390 6.46 14.13 -5.25
N GLN A 391 7.38 13.33 -5.78
CA GLN A 391 8.46 13.87 -6.58
C GLN A 391 7.89 14.43 -7.90
N LEU A 392 8.21 15.68 -8.22
CA LEU A 392 7.93 16.24 -9.55
C LEU A 392 8.76 15.50 -10.59
N LEU A 393 8.09 14.87 -11.56
CA LEU A 393 8.72 14.17 -12.68
C LEU A 393 8.96 15.13 -13.83
N TYR A 394 7.91 15.86 -14.22
CA TYR A 394 7.95 16.85 -15.28
C TYR A 394 7.14 18.07 -14.87
N SER A 395 7.70 19.24 -15.11
CA SER A 395 6.95 20.49 -14.97
C SER A 395 5.87 20.59 -16.05
N GLY A 396 4.77 21.26 -15.73
CA GLY A 396 3.75 21.63 -16.70
C GLY A 396 4.05 22.94 -17.43
N ASP A 397 5.08 23.68 -17.00
CA ASP A 397 5.39 25.01 -17.53
C ASP A 397 5.63 24.99 -19.04
N ASN A 398 4.94 25.89 -19.75
CA ASN A 398 4.97 26.06 -21.21
C ASN A 398 4.53 24.84 -22.04
N ILE A 399 3.92 23.81 -21.41
CA ILE A 399 3.42 22.62 -22.12
C ILE A 399 1.89 22.61 -22.07
N ILE A 400 1.24 22.64 -23.23
CA ILE A 400 -0.23 22.68 -23.32
C ILE A 400 -0.87 21.28 -23.38
N GLU A 401 -0.05 20.25 -23.60
CA GLU A 401 -0.53 18.89 -23.83
C GLU A 401 -1.05 18.22 -22.55
N ARG A 402 -2.28 17.71 -22.57
CA ARG A 402 -2.87 17.03 -21.41
C ARG A 402 -2.58 15.54 -21.38
N PHE A 403 -2.50 14.91 -22.56
CA PHE A 403 -2.49 13.45 -22.64
C PHE A 403 -1.11 12.90 -22.24
N ILE A 404 -1.08 12.17 -21.12
CA ILE A 404 0.14 11.62 -20.54
C ILE A 404 0.48 10.29 -21.23
N GLY A 405 -0.51 9.43 -21.45
CA GLY A 405 -0.29 8.14 -22.10
C GLY A 405 -1.33 7.08 -21.74
N THR A 406 -1.08 5.85 -22.17
CA THR A 406 -1.90 4.68 -21.84
C THR A 406 -1.04 3.57 -21.27
N GLN A 407 -1.63 2.71 -20.43
CA GLN A 407 -0.93 1.60 -19.80
C GLN A 407 -1.77 0.33 -19.86
N LEU A 408 -1.30 -0.69 -20.56
CA LEU A 408 -1.85 -2.04 -20.52
C LEU A 408 -1.11 -2.84 -19.45
N ILE A 409 -1.84 -3.48 -18.55
CA ILE A 409 -1.29 -4.30 -17.46
C ILE A 409 -1.92 -5.68 -17.52
N ALA A 410 -1.13 -6.73 -17.32
CA ALA A 410 -1.64 -8.07 -17.11
C ALA A 410 -0.92 -8.74 -15.94
N ASN A 411 -1.65 -9.55 -15.17
CA ASN A 411 -1.10 -10.34 -14.08
C ASN A 411 -1.69 -11.75 -14.03
N PHE A 412 -0.87 -12.70 -13.61
CA PHE A 412 -1.27 -14.04 -13.23
C PHE A 412 -0.87 -14.27 -11.78
N ASP A 413 -1.81 -14.70 -10.95
CA ASP A 413 -1.58 -15.02 -9.55
C ASP A 413 -1.87 -16.49 -9.29
N TYR A 414 -0.89 -17.24 -8.81
CA TYR A 414 -0.98 -18.65 -8.51
C TYR A 414 -0.74 -18.93 -7.02
N ASN A 415 -1.83 -19.22 -6.30
CA ASN A 415 -1.81 -19.64 -4.90
C ASN A 415 -1.47 -21.13 -4.82
N VAL A 416 -0.19 -21.47 -4.74
CA VAL A 416 0.30 -22.86 -4.67
C VAL A 416 -0.35 -23.57 -3.48
N ASN A 417 -0.30 -22.93 -2.32
CA ASN A 417 -0.94 -23.31 -1.06
C ASN A 417 -1.19 -22.06 -0.20
N SER A 418 -1.57 -22.22 1.07
CA SER A 418 -1.84 -21.07 1.97
C SER A 418 -0.60 -20.25 2.35
N PHE A 419 0.61 -20.77 2.12
CA PHE A 419 1.88 -20.16 2.51
C PHE A 419 2.61 -19.54 1.32
N LEU A 420 2.50 -20.12 0.12
CA LEU A 420 3.24 -19.72 -1.08
C LEU A 420 2.32 -19.24 -2.20
N THR A 421 2.55 -18.00 -2.64
CA THR A 421 1.95 -17.40 -3.83
C THR A 421 3.05 -17.08 -4.84
N LEU A 422 2.80 -17.38 -6.11
CA LEU A 422 3.63 -16.99 -7.24
C LEU A 422 2.84 -16.03 -8.13
N SER A 423 3.46 -14.93 -8.54
CA SER A 423 2.81 -13.95 -9.43
C SER A 423 3.71 -13.63 -10.62
N ALA A 424 3.11 -13.49 -11.80
CA ALA A 424 3.76 -12.97 -12.99
C ALA A 424 3.00 -11.73 -13.46
N GLU A 425 3.71 -10.65 -13.67
CA GLU A 425 3.14 -9.33 -13.97
C GLU A 425 3.83 -8.74 -15.20
N GLY A 426 3.08 -8.05 -16.04
CA GLY A 426 3.61 -7.34 -17.21
C GLY A 426 2.84 -6.06 -17.45
N ALA A 427 3.53 -5.01 -17.89
CA ALA A 427 2.93 -3.75 -18.27
C ALA A 427 3.62 -3.12 -19.47
N TRP A 428 2.83 -2.54 -20.35
CA TRP A 428 3.28 -1.73 -21.47
C TRP A 428 2.65 -0.35 -21.36
N PHE A 429 3.49 0.69 -21.32
CA PHE A 429 3.06 2.08 -21.27
C PHE A 429 3.39 2.77 -22.59
N ASN A 430 2.38 3.29 -23.28
CA ASN A 430 2.56 4.11 -24.47
C ASN A 430 2.61 5.60 -24.08
N ALA A 431 3.72 6.26 -24.41
CA ALA A 431 3.92 7.66 -24.07
C ALA A 431 3.03 8.60 -24.93
N GLY A 432 2.25 9.44 -24.25
CA GLY A 432 1.38 10.45 -24.83
C GLY A 432 2.13 11.72 -25.24
N ALA A 433 1.37 12.70 -25.74
CA ALA A 433 1.92 13.97 -26.23
C ALA A 433 2.66 14.75 -25.15
N PHE A 434 2.15 14.77 -23.92
CA PHE A 434 2.79 15.47 -22.80
C PHE A 434 4.21 14.94 -22.53
N LEU A 435 4.38 13.62 -22.44
CA LEU A 435 5.70 13.02 -22.14
C LEU A 435 6.69 13.21 -23.29
N LYS A 436 6.22 13.26 -24.53
CA LYS A 436 7.03 13.52 -25.73
C LYS A 436 7.49 14.97 -25.83
N GLU A 437 6.75 15.89 -25.23
CA GLU A 437 7.13 17.31 -25.17
C GLU A 437 7.98 17.62 -23.93
N ALA A 438 7.67 17.00 -22.79
CA ALA A 438 8.34 17.24 -21.52
C ALA A 438 9.69 16.51 -21.34
N GLY A 439 9.90 15.41 -22.06
CA GLY A 439 11.08 14.55 -21.95
C GLY A 439 11.32 13.74 -23.21
N SER A 440 11.98 12.58 -23.08
CA SER A 440 12.24 11.71 -24.24
C SER A 440 11.00 11.00 -24.79
N GLY A 441 9.97 10.78 -23.95
CA GLY A 441 8.65 10.29 -24.36
C GLY A 441 8.68 8.92 -25.06
N LYS A 442 9.55 8.00 -24.62
CA LYS A 442 9.58 6.62 -25.10
C LYS A 442 8.52 5.78 -24.40
N ASP A 443 8.07 4.75 -25.09
CA ASP A 443 7.25 3.70 -24.51
C ASP A 443 8.06 2.92 -23.47
N TYR A 444 7.40 2.58 -22.36
CA TYR A 444 8.03 1.88 -21.25
C TYR A 444 7.47 0.46 -21.13
N PHE A 445 8.36 -0.50 -20.90
CA PHE A 445 7.98 -1.88 -20.62
C PHE A 445 8.42 -2.29 -19.23
N TYR A 446 7.58 -3.07 -18.56
CA TYR A 446 7.84 -3.66 -17.26
C TYR A 446 7.37 -5.10 -17.22
N SER A 447 8.13 -5.94 -16.55
CA SER A 447 7.68 -7.26 -16.11
C SER A 447 8.24 -7.58 -14.75
N ALA A 448 7.48 -8.36 -13.97
CA ALA A 448 7.92 -8.86 -12.69
C ALA A 448 7.51 -10.33 -12.47
N LEU A 449 8.41 -11.09 -11.86
CA LEU A 449 8.12 -12.42 -11.33
C LEU A 449 8.29 -12.35 -9.81
N THR A 450 7.24 -12.67 -9.08
CA THR A 450 7.21 -12.60 -7.61
C THR A 450 6.97 -13.99 -7.02
N ALA A 451 7.76 -14.36 -6.02
CA ALA A 451 7.45 -15.46 -5.11
C ALA A 451 7.30 -14.89 -3.70
N GLN A 452 6.16 -15.14 -3.06
CA GLN A 452 5.89 -14.69 -1.70
C GLN A 452 5.55 -15.89 -0.81
N PHE A 453 6.36 -16.10 0.22
CA PHE A 453 6.16 -17.11 1.25
C PHE A 453 5.83 -16.42 2.57
N LYS A 454 4.73 -16.81 3.21
CA LYS A 454 4.29 -16.31 4.52
C LYS A 454 4.15 -17.46 5.48
N PHE A 455 4.55 -17.26 6.73
CA PHE A 455 4.47 -18.27 7.78
C PHE A 455 4.35 -17.62 9.16
#